data_AF-A0A9D5NVU8-F1
#
_entry.id   AF-A0A9D5NVU8-F1
#
_cell.length_a   1.000
_cell.length_b   1.000
_cell.length_c   1.000
_cell.angle_alpha   90.00
_cell.angle_beta   90.00
_cell.angle_gamma   90.00
#
_symmetry.space_group_name_H-M   'P 1'
#
loop_
_entity.id
_entity.type
_entity.pdbx_description
1 polymer ?
#
loop_
_entity_poly.entity_id
_entity_poly.type
_entity_poly.pdbx_seq_one_letter_code
_entity_poly.pdbx_strand_id
1 'polypeptide(L)'
;MKKFVYSFVLSLLVLNAAAQGIPTTAVCQDTHYDCAVYINEERPSAREGEEPSICSVWWKNLTTGECIFVCQTNPKAEAHWAEMQGRRASAVEVPVTDVPVSDKAFIAPGNGRLLIVEGCPDGRNIWSYLIDLDTNIFRQLPSTEGVVRIDYDNNEIILSSYAYDEEGRYSFHNAYTPSGQYLRTVVEKERE
;
A
#
# COMPACT_ATOMS: atom_id res chain seq x y z
N MET A 1 -36.86 5.25 -42.68
CA MET A 1 -36.86 4.62 -41.33
C MET A 1 -35.67 5.21 -40.58
N LYS A 2 -35.82 6.11 -39.60
CA LYS A 2 -35.97 5.86 -38.13
C LYS A 2 -35.05 4.70 -37.67
N LYS A 3 -34.15 4.77 -36.67
CA LYS A 3 -33.82 5.72 -35.59
C LYS A 3 -32.50 5.26 -34.91
N PHE A 4 -31.64 6.21 -34.57
CA PHE A 4 -30.90 6.41 -33.29
C PHE A 4 -30.01 5.35 -32.60
N VAL A 5 -28.73 5.75 -32.42
CA VAL A 5 -27.92 5.89 -31.18
C VAL A 5 -27.78 4.70 -30.22
N TYR A 6 -26.55 4.25 -29.95
CA TYR A 6 -25.87 4.24 -28.64
C TYR A 6 -24.55 3.47 -28.76
N SER A 7 -23.42 4.17 -28.63
CA SER A 7 -22.33 3.77 -27.72
C SER A 7 -21.30 4.89 -27.69
N PHE A 8 -21.69 5.97 -27.01
CA PHE A 8 -20.84 7.12 -26.69
C PHE A 8 -20.58 7.09 -25.19
N VAL A 9 -20.07 5.96 -24.66
CA VAL A 9 -19.70 5.82 -23.25
C VAL A 9 -18.55 4.84 -23.12
N LEU A 10 -17.38 5.15 -23.65
CA LEU A 10 -16.14 4.46 -23.24
C LEU A 10 -14.89 5.34 -23.37
N SER A 11 -15.07 6.66 -23.30
CA SER A 11 -13.99 7.64 -23.45
C SER A 11 -14.02 8.74 -22.38
N LEU A 12 -14.69 8.50 -21.25
CA LEU A 12 -14.86 9.49 -20.18
C LEU A 12 -14.51 8.93 -18.78
N LEU A 13 -13.33 8.32 -18.64
CA LEU A 13 -12.75 8.03 -17.30
C LEU A 13 -11.22 8.11 -17.25
N VAL A 14 -10.55 8.51 -18.34
CA VAL A 14 -9.07 8.68 -18.38
C VAL A 14 -8.64 10.14 -18.56
N LEU A 15 -9.57 11.10 -18.52
CA LEU A 15 -9.26 12.52 -18.64
C LEU A 15 -9.82 13.29 -17.43
N ASN A 16 -9.03 13.36 -16.34
CA ASN A 16 -8.96 14.54 -15.45
C ASN A 16 -8.00 14.43 -14.24
N ALA A 17 -7.12 13.44 -14.13
CA ALA A 17 -6.25 13.34 -12.95
C ALA A 17 -5.09 14.37 -12.90
N ALA A 18 -4.84 15.14 -13.97
CA ALA A 18 -3.74 16.11 -14.03
C ALA A 18 -4.09 17.52 -13.49
N ALA A 19 -5.34 17.78 -13.07
CA ALA A 19 -5.78 19.11 -12.64
C ALA A 19 -6.28 19.21 -11.19
N GLN A 20 -6.44 18.08 -10.50
CA GLN A 20 -6.75 18.09 -9.07
C GLN A 20 -5.46 17.89 -8.29
N GLY A 21 -4.96 18.98 -7.70
CA GLY A 21 -3.98 18.88 -6.63
C GLY A 21 -4.51 18.03 -5.48
N ILE A 22 -3.62 17.66 -4.57
CA ILE A 22 -3.97 16.84 -3.40
C ILE A 22 -5.20 17.43 -2.68
N PRO A 23 -6.22 16.61 -2.35
CA PRO A 23 -7.40 17.08 -1.64
C PRO A 23 -7.03 17.82 -0.36
N THR A 24 -7.73 18.91 -0.04
CA THR A 24 -7.46 19.71 1.17
C THR A 24 -7.72 18.94 2.46
N THR A 25 -8.48 17.85 2.39
CA THR A 25 -8.77 16.92 3.48
C THR A 25 -7.72 15.81 3.62
N ALA A 26 -6.78 15.70 2.67
CA ALA A 26 -5.75 14.69 2.72
C ALA A 26 -4.79 14.92 3.90
N VAL A 27 -4.44 13.84 4.59
CA VAL A 27 -3.53 13.86 5.73
C VAL A 27 -2.16 13.37 5.28
N CYS A 28 -1.13 14.17 5.56
CA CYS A 28 0.27 13.78 5.33
C CYS A 28 0.62 12.62 6.27
N GLN A 29 1.05 11.50 5.70
CA GLN A 29 1.41 10.30 6.45
C GLN A 29 2.91 10.26 6.76
N ASP A 30 3.74 10.65 5.80
CA ASP A 30 5.19 10.63 5.93
C ASP A 30 5.86 11.66 5.01
N THR A 31 7.07 12.07 5.37
CA THR A 31 7.92 13.00 4.61
C THR A 31 9.37 12.55 4.61
N HIS A 32 9.95 12.33 3.43
CA HIS A 32 11.35 11.93 3.29
C HIS A 32 11.86 12.23 1.87
N TYR A 33 13.17 12.44 1.68
CA TYR A 33 13.78 12.81 0.37
C TYR A 33 13.10 14.01 -0.34
N ASP A 34 12.71 15.06 0.40
CA ASP A 34 11.90 16.18 -0.12
C ASP A 34 10.58 15.74 -0.79
N CYS A 35 10.09 14.57 -0.42
CA CYS A 35 8.82 14.02 -0.88
C CYS A 35 7.88 13.83 0.30
N ALA A 36 6.58 13.82 0.03
CA ALA A 36 5.55 13.55 1.01
C ALA A 36 4.49 12.61 0.43
N VAL A 37 3.96 11.72 1.27
CA VAL A 37 2.84 10.84 0.93
C VAL A 37 1.64 11.19 1.78
N TYR A 38 0.47 11.22 1.14
CA TYR A 38 -0.80 11.61 1.74
C TYR A 38 -1.84 10.53 1.52
N ILE A 39 -2.75 10.42 2.48
CA ILE A 39 -3.97 9.63 2.35
C ILE A 39 -5.15 10.57 2.48
N ASN A 40 -6.11 10.47 1.55
CA ASN A 40 -7.39 11.14 1.64
C ASN A 40 -8.51 10.11 1.76
N GLU A 41 -9.42 10.30 2.69
CA GLU A 41 -10.64 9.50 2.77
C GLU A 41 -11.66 10.04 1.76
N GLU A 42 -11.87 9.31 0.67
CA GLU A 42 -12.79 9.68 -0.41
C GLU A 42 -14.24 9.38 -0.04
N ARG A 43 -14.44 8.22 0.60
CA ARG A 43 -15.73 7.79 1.11
C ARG A 43 -15.51 7.15 2.48
N PRO A 44 -15.97 7.78 3.57
CA PRO A 44 -15.87 7.18 4.88
C PRO A 44 -16.73 5.93 4.97
N SER A 45 -16.33 5.00 5.84
CA SER A 45 -17.18 3.87 6.23
C SER A 45 -18.54 4.38 6.71
N ALA A 46 -19.61 3.74 6.27
CA ALA A 46 -20.96 4.13 6.70
C ALA A 46 -21.15 3.92 8.21
N ARG A 47 -20.53 2.86 8.74
CA ARG A 47 -20.42 2.49 10.15
C ARG A 47 -19.18 1.61 10.37
N GLU A 48 -18.69 1.62 11.60
CA GLU A 48 -17.65 0.71 12.06
C GLU A 48 -18.10 -0.76 11.88
N GLY A 49 -17.31 -1.55 11.16
CA GLY A 49 -17.56 -2.97 10.91
C GLY A 49 -18.41 -3.33 9.68
N GLU A 50 -18.79 -2.37 8.82
CA GLU A 50 -19.51 -2.64 7.57
C GLU A 50 -18.56 -2.76 6.35
N GLU A 51 -18.33 -1.66 5.64
CA GLU A 51 -17.39 -1.58 4.53
C GLU A 51 -16.23 -0.65 4.93
N PRO A 52 -14.96 -1.07 4.73
CA PRO A 52 -13.82 -0.19 4.92
C PRO A 52 -13.96 1.10 4.11
N SER A 53 -13.41 2.19 4.63
CA SER A 53 -13.36 3.45 3.91
C SER A 53 -12.63 3.30 2.58
N ILE A 54 -13.09 4.04 1.57
CA ILE A 54 -12.37 4.18 0.31
C ILE A 54 -11.42 5.36 0.46
N CYS A 55 -10.14 5.11 0.30
CA CYS A 55 -9.09 6.10 0.42
C CYS A 55 -8.38 6.29 -0.92
N SER A 56 -7.83 7.47 -1.15
CA SER A 56 -6.86 7.71 -2.21
C SER A 56 -5.48 8.00 -1.61
N VAL A 57 -4.45 7.51 -2.29
CA VAL A 57 -3.05 7.73 -1.95
C VAL A 57 -2.46 8.73 -2.93
N TRP A 58 -1.74 9.72 -2.40
CA TRP A 58 -1.10 10.77 -3.19
C TRP A 58 0.35 10.93 -2.80
N TRP A 59 1.17 11.28 -3.77
CA TRP A 59 2.57 11.63 -3.58
C TRP A 59 2.81 13.07 -4.01
N LYS A 60 3.72 13.76 -3.32
CA LYS A 60 4.13 15.13 -3.64
C LYS A 60 5.63 15.29 -3.58
N ASN A 61 6.21 15.94 -4.59
CA ASN A 61 7.52 16.53 -4.49
C ASN A 61 7.40 17.92 -3.83
N LEU A 62 8.06 18.11 -2.69
CA LEU A 62 7.98 19.34 -1.91
C LEU A 62 8.79 20.48 -2.54
N THR A 63 9.81 20.15 -3.33
CA THR A 63 10.67 21.12 -4.02
C THR A 63 10.05 21.64 -5.30
N THR A 64 9.53 20.75 -6.15
CA THR A 64 8.95 21.12 -7.45
C THR A 64 7.46 21.43 -7.38
N GLY A 65 6.78 20.97 -6.33
CA GLY A 65 5.32 21.05 -6.20
C GLY A 65 4.55 20.01 -7.02
N GLU A 66 5.26 19.12 -7.74
CA GLU A 66 4.65 18.01 -8.48
C GLU A 66 3.80 17.15 -7.54
N CYS A 67 2.59 16.79 -7.99
CA CYS A 67 1.68 15.92 -7.25
C CYS A 67 1.23 14.76 -8.16
N ILE A 68 1.19 13.55 -7.61
CA ILE A 68 0.78 12.34 -8.32
C ILE A 68 -0.34 11.67 -7.52
N PHE A 69 -1.46 11.41 -8.19
CA PHE A 69 -2.44 10.43 -7.71
C PHE A 69 -1.85 9.03 -7.90
N VAL A 70 -1.67 8.30 -6.80
CA VAL A 70 -1.02 6.99 -6.82
C VAL A 70 -2.04 5.90 -7.10
N CYS A 71 -3.06 5.80 -6.23
CA CYS A 71 -4.13 4.82 -6.37
C CYS A 71 -5.33 5.22 -5.51
N GLN A 72 -6.47 4.58 -5.78
CA GLN A 72 -7.62 4.55 -4.88
C GLN A 72 -7.82 3.11 -4.41
N THR A 73 -8.13 2.94 -3.12
CA THR A 73 -8.31 1.63 -2.53
C THR A 73 -9.58 0.93 -3.03
N ASN A 74 -9.55 -0.40 -3.02
CA ASN A 74 -10.66 -1.26 -3.38
C ASN A 74 -10.99 -2.18 -2.20
N PRO A 75 -11.95 -1.84 -1.32
CA PRO A 75 -12.28 -2.63 -0.14
C PRO A 75 -12.68 -4.10 -0.39
N LYS A 76 -12.88 -4.49 -1.66
CA LYS A 76 -13.21 -5.86 -2.08
C LYS A 76 -12.00 -6.64 -2.61
N ALA A 77 -10.82 -6.03 -2.66
CA ALA A 77 -9.60 -6.71 -3.05
C ALA A 77 -9.23 -7.78 -2.02
N GLU A 78 -8.70 -8.89 -2.51
CA GLU A 78 -8.22 -10.00 -1.70
C GLU A 78 -6.69 -10.00 -1.66
N ALA A 79 -6.13 -10.56 -0.60
CA ALA A 79 -4.70 -10.75 -0.49
C ALA A 79 -4.23 -11.98 -1.26
N HIS A 80 -3.04 -11.88 -1.85
CA HIS A 80 -2.34 -12.95 -2.56
C HIS A 80 -1.54 -13.86 -1.63
N TRP A 81 -2.07 -14.18 -0.44
CA TRP A 81 -1.38 -14.98 0.57
C TRP A 81 -0.94 -16.35 0.07
N ALA A 82 -1.72 -16.95 -0.84
CA ALA A 82 -1.40 -18.24 -1.43
C ALA A 82 -0.11 -18.23 -2.25
N GLU A 83 0.29 -17.08 -2.78
CA GLU A 83 1.51 -16.90 -3.58
C GLU A 83 2.73 -16.54 -2.70
N MET A 84 2.47 -16.08 -1.46
CA MET A 84 3.45 -15.66 -0.48
C MET A 84 3.59 -16.64 0.69
N GLN A 85 3.66 -17.94 0.39
CA GLN A 85 3.73 -18.96 1.43
C GLN A 85 5.12 -19.10 2.05
N GLY A 86 5.14 -19.23 3.38
CA GLY A 86 6.35 -19.53 4.15
C GLY A 86 7.08 -18.29 4.67
N ARG A 87 7.88 -18.48 5.73
CA ARG A 87 8.56 -17.38 6.46
C ARG A 87 9.63 -16.63 5.66
N ARG A 88 9.95 -17.08 4.45
CA ARG A 88 10.98 -16.47 3.57
C ARG A 88 10.42 -16.09 2.21
N ALA A 89 9.09 -15.97 2.10
CA ALA A 89 8.44 -15.50 0.90
C ALA A 89 8.95 -14.11 0.54
N SER A 90 8.98 -13.80 -0.76
CA SER A 90 9.19 -12.44 -1.25
C SER A 90 7.85 -11.84 -1.69
N ALA A 91 7.85 -10.53 -1.92
CA ALA A 91 6.68 -9.84 -2.44
C ALA A 91 6.23 -10.40 -3.79
N VAL A 92 4.94 -10.31 -4.05
CA VAL A 92 4.32 -10.71 -5.31
C VAL A 92 3.74 -9.48 -6.00
N GLU A 93 3.90 -9.41 -7.31
CA GLU A 93 3.32 -8.33 -8.11
C GLU A 93 1.80 -8.48 -8.17
N VAL A 94 1.08 -7.38 -7.99
CA VAL A 94 -0.38 -7.33 -7.93
C VAL A 94 -0.87 -6.15 -8.78
N PRO A 95 -2.10 -6.20 -9.32
CA PRO A 95 -2.65 -5.04 -10.00
C PRO A 95 -2.95 -3.91 -9.01
N VAL A 96 -2.96 -2.67 -9.50
CA VAL A 96 -3.31 -1.47 -8.70
C VAL A 96 -4.69 -1.56 -8.04
N THR A 97 -5.60 -2.36 -8.61
CA THR A 97 -6.94 -2.61 -8.07
C THR A 97 -6.94 -3.47 -6.82
N ASP A 98 -5.80 -4.05 -6.43
CA ASP A 98 -5.70 -5.02 -5.35
C ASP A 98 -5.11 -4.42 -4.06
N VAL A 99 -5.09 -3.09 -3.95
CA VAL A 99 -4.81 -2.36 -2.71
C VAL A 99 -6.14 -2.13 -1.98
N PRO A 100 -6.45 -2.86 -0.89
CA PRO A 100 -7.79 -2.91 -0.34
C PRO A 100 -8.15 -1.72 0.53
N VAL A 101 -7.17 -1.21 1.28
CA VAL A 101 -7.29 -0.14 2.25
C VAL A 101 -5.94 0.55 2.43
N SER A 102 -5.98 1.78 2.94
CA SER A 102 -4.80 2.58 3.24
C SER A 102 -5.08 3.38 4.51
N ASP A 103 -4.56 2.88 5.64
CA ASP A 103 -4.59 3.55 6.94
C ASP A 103 -3.27 4.28 7.22
N LYS A 104 -2.17 3.78 6.64
CA LYS A 104 -0.83 4.35 6.77
C LYS A 104 -0.11 4.31 5.43
N ALA A 105 0.77 5.27 5.21
CA ALA A 105 1.69 5.25 4.10
C ALA A 105 3.05 5.84 4.49
N PHE A 106 4.10 5.36 3.85
CA PHE A 106 5.48 5.74 4.09
C PHE A 106 6.20 5.92 2.75
N ILE A 107 7.25 6.75 2.68
CA ILE A 107 8.20 6.60 1.57
C ILE A 107 9.20 5.50 1.95
N ALA A 108 9.40 4.57 1.03
CA ALA A 108 10.36 3.49 1.21
C ALA A 108 11.80 4.00 0.95
N PRO A 109 12.82 3.26 1.41
CA PRO A 109 14.21 3.53 1.05
C PRO A 109 14.42 3.50 -0.47
N GLY A 110 15.30 4.37 -0.97
CA GLY A 110 15.55 4.49 -2.41
C GLY A 110 15.55 5.94 -2.88
N ASN A 111 14.66 6.27 -3.81
CA ASN A 111 14.67 7.53 -4.56
C ASN A 111 13.51 8.49 -4.21
N GLY A 112 12.76 8.23 -3.13
CA GLY A 112 11.57 9.00 -2.75
C GLY A 112 10.33 8.76 -3.60
N ARG A 113 10.42 7.90 -4.64
CA ARG A 113 9.30 7.51 -5.52
C ARG A 113 8.83 6.07 -5.32
N LEU A 114 9.30 5.45 -4.25
CA LEU A 114 8.86 4.14 -3.80
C LEU A 114 8.10 4.33 -2.50
N LEU A 115 6.90 3.77 -2.41
CA LEU A 115 6.00 3.96 -1.28
C LEU A 115 5.66 2.62 -0.64
N ILE A 116 5.43 2.64 0.67
CA ILE A 116 4.76 1.55 1.36
C ILE A 116 3.37 2.05 1.77
N VAL A 117 2.33 1.28 1.48
CA VAL A 117 0.96 1.57 1.87
C VAL A 117 0.43 0.39 2.67
N GLU A 118 -0.18 0.66 3.81
CA GLU A 118 -0.68 -0.36 4.71
C GLU A 118 -2.12 -0.10 5.11
N GLY A 119 -2.86 -1.17 5.37
CA GLY A 119 -4.11 -1.08 6.13
C GLY A 119 -4.62 -2.46 6.54
N CYS A 120 -5.72 -2.46 7.28
CA CYS A 120 -6.29 -3.67 7.89
C CYS A 120 -7.72 -3.97 7.38
N PRO A 121 -7.87 -4.52 6.15
CA PRO A 121 -9.19 -4.65 5.53
C PRO A 121 -10.07 -5.72 6.19
N ASP A 122 -9.47 -6.72 6.81
CA ASP A 122 -10.15 -7.84 7.47
C ASP A 122 -10.28 -7.65 9.00
N GLY A 123 -9.80 -6.52 9.54
CA GLY A 123 -9.77 -6.23 10.97
C GLY A 123 -8.82 -7.11 11.78
N ARG A 124 -7.95 -7.90 11.13
CA ARG A 124 -7.05 -8.87 11.77
C ARG A 124 -5.60 -8.71 11.36
N ASN A 125 -5.35 -8.47 10.08
CA ASN A 125 -4.01 -8.47 9.50
C ASN A 125 -3.75 -7.12 8.85
N ILE A 126 -2.55 -6.58 9.07
CA ILE A 126 -2.07 -5.43 8.32
C ILE A 126 -1.49 -5.95 7.02
N TRP A 127 -2.04 -5.49 5.90
CA TRP A 127 -1.59 -5.84 4.55
C TRP A 127 -0.71 -4.71 4.05
N SER A 128 0.55 -5.00 3.75
CA SER A 128 1.53 -4.01 3.31
C SER A 128 1.76 -4.12 1.80
N TYR A 129 1.77 -2.99 1.09
CA TYR A 129 1.98 -2.89 -0.34
C TYR A 129 3.14 -1.98 -0.65
N LEU A 130 4.01 -2.41 -1.55
CA LEU A 130 5.13 -1.65 -2.08
C LEU A 130 4.76 -1.12 -3.47
N ILE A 131 4.85 0.19 -3.67
CA ILE A 131 4.39 0.86 -4.88
C ILE A 131 5.52 1.68 -5.47
N ASP A 132 5.94 1.34 -6.68
CA ASP A 132 6.97 2.05 -7.44
C ASP A 132 6.31 3.00 -8.44
N LEU A 133 6.46 4.31 -8.24
CA LEU A 133 5.85 5.34 -9.09
C LEU A 133 6.58 5.55 -10.42
N ASP A 134 7.80 5.04 -10.57
CA ASP A 134 8.55 5.13 -11.83
C ASP A 134 8.15 4.02 -12.80
N THR A 135 7.94 2.81 -12.25
CA THR A 135 7.55 1.63 -13.04
C THR A 135 6.05 1.36 -13.03
N ASN A 136 5.31 2.02 -12.15
CA ASN A 136 3.89 1.76 -11.88
C ASN A 136 3.63 0.29 -11.50
N ILE A 137 4.59 -0.33 -10.80
CA ILE A 137 4.48 -1.70 -10.32
C ILE A 137 4.07 -1.69 -8.85
N PHE A 138 3.07 -2.50 -8.54
CA PHE A 138 2.54 -2.69 -7.19
C PHE A 138 2.89 -4.10 -6.74
N ARG A 139 3.35 -4.24 -5.51
CA ARG A 139 3.67 -5.55 -4.93
C ARG A 139 3.06 -5.68 -3.56
N GLN A 140 2.39 -6.80 -3.29
CA GLN A 140 2.00 -7.14 -1.93
C GLN A 140 3.21 -7.74 -1.20
N LEU A 141 3.50 -7.24 0.00
CA LEU A 141 4.56 -7.75 0.85
C LEU A 141 4.02 -8.85 1.80
N PRO A 142 4.82 -9.88 2.11
CA PRO A 142 4.45 -10.95 3.02
C PRO A 142 4.55 -10.47 4.47
N SER A 143 3.48 -9.83 4.94
CA SER A 143 3.35 -9.23 6.26
C SER A 143 1.93 -9.40 6.78
N THR A 144 1.78 -9.75 8.06
CA THR A 144 0.45 -9.78 8.72
C THR A 144 0.33 -8.74 9.83
N GLU A 145 1.42 -8.05 10.18
CA GLU A 145 1.48 -7.07 11.27
C GLU A 145 2.10 -5.73 10.85
N GLY A 146 2.48 -5.60 9.58
CA GLY A 146 2.91 -4.34 8.98
C GLY A 146 4.40 -4.01 9.15
N VAL A 147 4.77 -2.77 8.84
CA VAL A 147 6.11 -2.23 8.95
C VAL A 147 6.47 -1.98 10.41
N VAL A 148 7.56 -2.59 10.84
CA VAL A 148 8.20 -2.35 12.15
C VAL A 148 9.22 -1.24 12.04
N ARG A 149 10.02 -1.25 10.95
CA ARG A 149 11.09 -0.29 10.75
C ARG A 149 11.41 -0.12 9.27
N ILE A 150 11.71 1.12 8.89
CA ILE A 150 12.34 1.46 7.62
C ILE A 150 13.79 1.82 7.91
N ASP A 151 14.73 1.08 7.31
CA ASP A 151 16.16 1.30 7.45
C ASP A 151 16.69 1.95 6.17
N TYR A 152 16.72 3.29 6.18
CA TYR A 152 17.15 4.08 5.05
C TYR A 152 18.66 3.93 4.75
N ASP A 153 19.47 3.67 5.78
CA ASP A 153 20.92 3.53 5.64
C ASP A 153 21.31 2.23 4.93
N ASN A 154 20.61 1.13 5.26
CA ASN A 154 20.83 -0.18 4.64
C ASN A 154 19.93 -0.46 3.44
N ASN A 155 19.01 0.46 3.13
CA ASN A 155 18.02 0.31 2.06
C ASN A 155 17.10 -0.91 2.27
N GLU A 156 16.57 -1.05 3.49
CA GLU A 156 15.76 -2.22 3.90
C GLU A 156 14.42 -1.83 4.51
N ILE A 157 13.43 -2.69 4.29
CA ILE A 157 12.10 -2.61 4.88
C ILE A 157 11.95 -3.79 5.83
N ILE A 158 11.62 -3.54 7.10
CA ILE A 158 11.45 -4.59 8.10
C ILE A 158 9.98 -4.70 8.45
N LEU A 159 9.41 -5.88 8.19
CA LEU A 159 8.01 -6.20 8.39
C LEU A 159 7.85 -7.25 9.48
N SER A 160 6.76 -7.17 10.22
CA SER A 160 6.35 -8.20 11.18
C SER A 160 5.24 -9.08 10.63
N SER A 161 5.31 -10.35 11.02
CA SER A 161 4.24 -11.31 10.82
C SER A 161 4.11 -12.17 12.06
N TYR A 162 2.92 -12.70 12.29
CA TYR A 162 2.71 -13.69 13.34
C TYR A 162 2.60 -15.10 12.77
N ALA A 163 2.90 -16.07 13.61
CA ALA A 163 2.65 -17.47 13.36
C ALA A 163 2.34 -18.19 14.68
N TYR A 164 2.00 -19.47 14.59
CA TYR A 164 1.63 -20.30 15.73
C TYR A 164 2.53 -21.52 15.82
N ASP A 165 2.86 -21.92 17.05
CA ASP A 165 3.44 -23.22 17.37
C ASP A 165 2.76 -23.81 18.61
N GLU A 166 3.36 -24.85 19.20
CA GLU A 166 2.82 -25.55 20.37
C GLU A 166 2.64 -24.66 21.61
N GLU A 167 3.39 -23.56 21.74
CA GLU A 167 3.30 -22.62 22.87
C GLU A 167 2.50 -21.35 22.50
N GLY A 168 1.82 -21.36 21.34
CA GLY A 168 0.88 -20.31 20.93
C GLY A 168 1.44 -19.32 19.92
N ARG A 169 0.80 -18.14 19.81
CA ARG A 169 1.18 -17.09 18.87
C ARG A 169 2.56 -16.51 19.21
N TYR A 170 3.36 -16.24 18.19
CA TYR A 170 4.58 -15.44 18.28
C TYR A 170 4.71 -14.58 17.02
N SER A 171 5.44 -13.49 17.12
CA SER A 171 5.81 -12.62 16.00
C SER A 171 7.23 -12.90 15.53
N PHE A 172 7.49 -12.63 14.27
CA PHE A 172 8.81 -12.71 13.66
C PHE A 172 8.98 -11.57 12.66
N HIS A 173 10.20 -11.04 12.59
CA HIS A 173 10.52 -9.86 11.77
C HIS A 173 11.45 -10.25 10.64
N ASN A 174 11.11 -9.87 9.42
CA ASN A 174 11.93 -10.10 8.24
C ASN A 174 12.32 -8.79 7.58
N ALA A 175 13.55 -8.73 7.09
CA ALA A 175 14.05 -7.63 6.27
C ALA A 175 13.85 -7.96 4.79
N TYR A 176 13.47 -6.94 4.02
CA TYR A 176 13.24 -6.99 2.58
C TYR A 176 13.97 -5.86 1.89
N THR A 177 14.37 -6.10 0.64
CA THR A 177 14.83 -5.05 -0.26
C THR A 177 13.68 -4.10 -0.65
N PRO A 178 13.97 -2.92 -1.22
CA PRO A 178 12.94 -2.03 -1.74
C PRO A 178 12.29 -2.55 -3.04
N SER A 179 12.69 -3.72 -3.56
CA SER A 179 11.94 -4.43 -4.61
C SER A 179 11.08 -5.57 -4.04
N GLY A 180 11.04 -5.73 -2.72
CA GLY A 180 10.25 -6.73 -2.02
C GLY A 180 10.90 -8.12 -1.94
N GLN A 181 12.17 -8.26 -2.30
CA GLN A 181 12.91 -9.52 -2.11
C GLN A 181 13.27 -9.74 -0.64
N TYR A 182 13.01 -10.93 -0.12
CA TYR A 182 13.45 -11.34 1.22
C TYR A 182 14.97 -11.30 1.33
N LEU A 183 15.47 -10.75 2.44
CA LEU A 183 16.91 -10.70 2.75
C LEU A 183 17.27 -11.67 3.86
N ARG A 184 16.66 -11.47 5.04
CA ARG A 184 16.95 -12.24 6.25
C ARG A 184 15.85 -12.09 7.28
N THR A 185 15.84 -12.99 8.24
CA THR A 185 15.06 -12.87 9.45
C THR A 185 15.87 -12.07 10.47
N VAL A 186 15.27 -11.00 10.98
CA VAL A 186 15.84 -10.08 11.99
C VAL A 186 15.50 -10.57 13.40
N VAL A 187 14.26 -11.04 13.57
CA VAL A 187 13.76 -11.64 14.82
C VAL A 187 13.05 -12.94 14.46
N GLU A 188 13.56 -14.08 14.95
CA GLU A 188 13.01 -15.40 14.64
C GLU A 188 11.72 -15.72 15.40
N LYS A 189 11.63 -15.25 16.65
CA LYS A 189 10.52 -15.52 17.54
C LYS A 189 10.48 -14.49 18.67
N GLU A 190 9.39 -13.75 18.75
CA GLU A 190 9.08 -12.81 19.82
C GLU A 190 7.69 -13.15 20.38
N ARG A 191 7.59 -13.30 21.70
CA ARG A 191 6.32 -13.52 22.40
C ARG A 191 6.02 -12.28 23.24
N GLU A 192 4.75 -11.87 23.24
CA GLU A 192 4.23 -10.88 24.20
C GLU A 192 4.21 -11.42 25.63
#